data_AF-A0A7K2C9G4-F1
#
_entry.id   AF-A0A7K2C9G4-F1
#
_cell.length_a   1.000
_cell.length_b   1.000
_cell.length_c   1.000
_cell.angle_alpha   90.00
_cell.angle_beta   90.00
_cell.angle_gamma   90.00
#
_symmetry.space_group_name_H-M   'P 1'
#
loop_
_entity.id
_entity.type
_entity.pdbx_description
1 polymer ?
#
loop_
_entity_poly.entity_id
_entity_poly.type
_entity_poly.pdbx_seq_one_letter_code
_entity_poly.pdbx_strand_id
1 'polypeptide(L)'
;AYCRRMTLPVIKAFSVKPGTNARSLARILTAYQDCVELFLLDTWHPELAGGTGKSFDWNVAKVLAVDFPIILAGGLNPGNVEQAVQFASPWGVDISSGLEYAPGEKDFDLVTNFFESIAKVSSDL
;
A
#
# COMPACT_ATOMS: atom_id res chain seq x y z
N ALA A 1 18.33 -2.43 -12.69
CA ALA A 1 17.01 -3.10 -12.64
C ALA A 1 16.20 -2.77 -13.90
N TYR A 2 15.24 -3.64 -14.29
CA TYR A 2 14.44 -3.50 -15.53
C TYR A 2 13.68 -2.15 -15.63
N CYS A 3 13.29 -1.57 -14.49
CA CYS A 3 12.70 -0.22 -14.39
C CYS A 3 13.44 0.86 -15.22
N ARG A 4 14.78 0.81 -15.29
CA ARG A 4 15.61 1.81 -15.99
C ARG A 4 15.43 1.79 -17.51
N ARG A 5 14.74 0.78 -18.04
CA ARG A 5 14.43 0.66 -19.47
C ARG A 5 13.02 1.17 -19.81
N MET A 6 12.23 1.54 -18.80
CA MET A 6 10.87 2.04 -19.00
C MET A 6 10.93 3.50 -19.43
N THR A 7 10.04 3.89 -20.35
CA THR A 7 9.86 5.27 -20.80
C THR A 7 8.66 5.95 -20.15
N LEU A 8 7.88 5.20 -19.35
CA LEU A 8 6.73 5.66 -18.59
C LEU A 8 7.05 5.62 -17.10
N PRO A 9 6.31 6.40 -16.27
CA PRO A 9 6.42 6.29 -14.82
C PRO A 9 6.21 4.86 -14.32
N VAL A 10 7.01 4.45 -13.35
CA VAL A 10 7.07 3.12 -12.77
C VAL A 10 6.64 3.18 -11.31
N ILE A 11 5.69 2.32 -10.95
CA ILE A 11 5.41 1.95 -9.56
C ILE A 11 6.08 0.60 -9.30
N LYS A 12 6.96 0.52 -8.29
CA LYS A 12 7.60 -0.75 -7.92
C LYS A 12 6.93 -1.34 -6.68
N ALA A 13 6.29 -2.49 -6.86
CA ALA A 13 5.71 -3.25 -5.77
C ALA A 13 6.74 -4.12 -5.01
N PHE A 14 6.58 -4.20 -3.69
CA PHE A 14 7.32 -5.04 -2.76
C PHE A 14 6.35 -5.76 -1.81
N SER A 15 6.45 -7.09 -1.73
CA SER A 15 5.70 -7.87 -0.75
C SER A 15 6.38 -7.83 0.61
N VAL A 16 5.68 -7.30 1.61
CA VAL A 16 6.16 -7.14 2.98
C VAL A 16 5.78 -8.37 3.81
N LYS A 17 6.79 -9.09 4.28
CA LYS A 17 6.62 -10.28 5.12
C LYS A 17 6.45 -9.90 6.59
N PRO A 18 5.75 -10.72 7.40
CA PRO A 18 5.81 -10.58 8.86
C PRO A 18 7.25 -10.53 9.35
N GLY A 19 7.54 -9.60 10.27
CA GLY A 19 8.91 -9.39 10.79
C GLY A 19 9.86 -8.63 9.86
N THR A 20 9.38 -8.07 8.74
CA THR A 20 10.22 -7.22 7.87
C THR A 20 10.77 -6.02 8.64
N ASN A 21 12.09 -5.85 8.60
CA ASN A 21 12.75 -4.69 9.19
C ASN A 21 12.76 -3.51 8.20
N ALA A 22 12.16 -2.38 8.59
CA ALA A 22 12.05 -1.19 7.74
C ALA A 22 13.39 -0.68 7.21
N ARG A 23 14.45 -0.67 8.03
CA ARG A 23 15.80 -0.22 7.61
C ARG A 23 16.40 -1.12 6.54
N SER A 24 16.16 -2.42 6.64
CA SER A 24 16.62 -3.38 5.63
C SER A 24 15.87 -3.20 4.32
N LEU A 25 14.55 -2.96 4.38
CA LEU A 25 13.74 -2.66 3.21
C LEU A 25 14.13 -1.31 2.58
N ALA A 26 14.41 -0.26 3.38
CA ALA A 26 14.87 1.04 2.90
C ALA A 26 16.09 0.93 1.99
N ARG A 27 17.09 0.11 2.36
CA ARG A 27 18.28 -0.14 1.53
C ARG A 27 17.95 -0.72 0.16
N ILE A 28 16.91 -1.57 0.11
CA ILE A 28 16.43 -2.14 -1.14
C ILE A 28 15.74 -1.05 -1.97
N LEU A 29 14.87 -0.24 -1.37
CA LEU A 29 14.17 0.87 -2.02
C LEU A 29 15.16 1.88 -2.64
N THR A 30 16.22 2.24 -1.91
CA THR A 30 17.28 3.14 -2.40
C THR A 30 17.89 2.69 -3.73
N ALA A 31 17.96 1.38 -4.01
CA ALA A 31 18.51 0.87 -5.28
C ALA A 31 17.62 1.13 -6.52
N TYR A 32 16.36 1.55 -6.28
CA TYR A 32 15.36 1.84 -7.30
C TYR A 32 14.97 3.33 -7.37
N GLN A 33 15.42 4.16 -6.42
CA GLN A 33 15.01 5.57 -6.31
C GLN A 33 15.33 6.42 -7.55
N ASP A 34 16.26 5.96 -8.40
CA ASP A 34 16.66 6.61 -9.66
C ASP A 34 15.81 6.21 -10.87
N CYS A 35 14.89 5.25 -10.72
CA CYS A 35 14.12 4.69 -11.84
C CYS A 35 12.63 4.40 -11.51
N VAL A 36 12.14 4.85 -10.36
CA VAL A 36 10.80 4.56 -9.84
C VAL A 36 10.25 5.81 -9.16
N GLU A 37 9.00 6.16 -9.46
CA GLU A 37 8.31 7.32 -8.90
C GLU A 37 7.62 6.99 -7.59
N LEU A 38 7.02 5.80 -7.45
CA LEU A 38 6.27 5.38 -6.27
C LEU A 38 6.61 3.94 -5.86
N PHE A 39 6.61 3.69 -4.55
CA PHE A 39 6.86 2.37 -3.98
C PHE A 39 5.57 1.80 -3.41
N LEU A 40 5.10 0.68 -3.94
CA LEU A 40 3.91 -0.01 -3.42
C LEU A 40 4.34 -1.10 -2.44
N LEU A 41 3.88 -1.00 -1.20
CA LEU A 41 4.10 -2.01 -0.16
C LEU A 41 2.83 -2.84 0.02
N ASP A 42 2.90 -4.11 -0.37
CA ASP A 42 1.76 -5.04 -0.32
C ASP A 42 1.97 -6.11 0.75
N THR A 43 0.88 -6.59 1.34
CA THR A 43 0.95 -7.66 2.34
C THR A 43 1.36 -8.97 1.67
N TRP A 44 2.43 -9.61 2.15
CA TRP A 44 2.83 -10.92 1.66
C TRP A 44 1.84 -12.02 2.07
N HIS A 45 1.56 -12.94 1.15
CA HIS A 45 0.86 -14.19 1.42
C HIS A 45 1.61 -15.36 0.74
N PRO A 46 1.63 -16.58 1.34
CA PRO A 46 2.37 -17.71 0.80
C PRO A 46 1.92 -18.16 -0.59
N GLU A 47 0.62 -18.01 -0.88
CA GLU A 47 0.00 -18.57 -2.10
C GLU A 47 -0.64 -17.51 -3.00
N LEU A 48 -0.83 -16.29 -2.51
CA LEU A 48 -1.55 -15.23 -3.22
C LEU A 48 -0.71 -13.96 -3.27
N ALA A 49 -0.77 -13.23 -4.39
CA ALA A 49 -0.28 -11.87 -4.46
C ALA A 49 -1.44 -10.95 -4.03
N GLY A 50 -1.43 -10.51 -2.77
CA GLY A 50 -2.49 -9.67 -2.21
C GLY A 50 -3.83 -10.40 -1.97
N GLY A 51 -4.90 -9.64 -1.72
CA GLY A 51 -6.27 -10.18 -1.75
C GLY A 51 -6.79 -10.90 -0.48
N THR A 52 -6.00 -10.98 0.59
CA THR A 52 -6.31 -11.90 1.73
C THR A 52 -7.06 -11.24 2.89
N GLY A 53 -7.33 -9.94 2.81
CA GLY A 53 -7.92 -9.16 3.91
C GLY A 53 -7.01 -8.95 5.12
N LYS A 54 -5.80 -9.53 5.14
CA LYS A 54 -4.81 -9.35 6.20
C LYS A 54 -3.87 -8.20 5.85
N SER A 55 -3.62 -7.32 6.82
CA SER A 55 -2.64 -6.24 6.73
C SER A 55 -1.31 -6.67 7.37
N PHE A 56 -0.19 -6.21 6.81
CA PHE A 56 1.12 -6.29 7.49
C PHE A 56 1.26 -5.21 8.57
N ASP A 57 2.33 -5.27 9.37
CA ASP A 57 2.65 -4.23 10.35
C ASP A 57 2.93 -2.88 9.65
N TRP A 58 1.94 -1.97 9.70
CA TRP A 58 2.02 -0.65 9.09
C TRP A 58 3.16 0.22 9.64
N ASN A 59 3.80 -0.15 10.77
CA ASN A 59 4.98 0.55 11.26
C ASN A 59 6.13 0.53 10.24
N VAL A 60 6.21 -0.53 9.43
CA VAL A 60 7.17 -0.60 8.31
C VAL A 60 6.89 0.50 7.29
N ALA A 61 5.61 0.70 6.91
CA ALA A 61 5.21 1.74 5.98
C ALA A 61 5.44 3.14 6.57
N LYS A 62 5.06 3.35 7.85
CA LYS A 62 5.27 4.60 8.58
C LYS A 62 6.73 5.06 8.55
N VAL A 63 7.66 4.16 8.86
CA VAL A 63 9.10 4.47 8.88
C VAL A 63 9.60 4.81 7.47
N LEU A 64 9.12 4.11 6.45
CA LEU A 64 9.56 4.32 5.07
C LEU A 64 8.94 5.56 4.41
N ALA A 65 7.70 5.92 4.78
CA ALA A 65 6.99 7.07 4.23
C ALA A 65 7.69 8.41 4.53
N VAL A 66 8.60 8.44 5.51
CA VAL A 66 9.44 9.61 5.81
C VAL A 66 10.38 9.97 4.65
N ASP A 67 10.97 8.95 4.01
CA ASP A 67 12.01 9.13 3.00
C ASP A 67 11.56 8.76 1.57
N PHE A 68 10.46 8.00 1.44
CA PHE A 68 10.01 7.44 0.18
C PHE A 68 8.50 7.68 -0.05
N PRO A 69 8.07 7.92 -1.30
CA PRO A 69 6.66 8.05 -1.62
C PRO A 69 5.99 6.66 -1.66
N ILE A 70 5.46 6.25 -0.50
CA ILE A 70 4.87 4.93 -0.28
C ILE A 70 3.39 4.91 -0.68
N ILE A 71 2.99 3.95 -1.52
CA ILE A 71 1.61 3.48 -1.63
C ILE A 71 1.44 2.29 -0.68
N LEU A 72 0.52 2.41 0.28
CA LEU A 72 0.18 1.31 1.19
C LEU A 72 -0.90 0.42 0.56
N ALA A 73 -0.63 -0.87 0.45
CA ALA A 73 -1.53 -1.87 -0.12
C ALA A 73 -1.66 -3.10 0.78
N GLY A 74 -2.57 -4.00 0.38
CA GLY A 74 -2.71 -5.33 0.97
C GLY A 74 -3.55 -5.38 2.23
N GLY A 75 -4.78 -5.90 2.10
CA GLY A 75 -5.70 -6.11 3.23
C GLY A 75 -6.38 -4.84 3.75
N LEU A 76 -6.31 -3.74 3.00
CA LEU A 76 -7.09 -2.54 3.27
C LEU A 76 -8.57 -2.74 2.90
N ASN A 77 -9.46 -2.07 3.62
CA ASN A 77 -10.90 -2.06 3.43
C ASN A 77 -11.52 -0.79 4.08
N PRO A 78 -12.82 -0.49 3.86
CA PRO A 78 -13.44 0.70 4.43
C PRO A 78 -13.36 0.82 5.95
N GLY A 79 -13.27 -0.31 6.67
CA GLY A 79 -13.22 -0.35 8.13
C GLY A 79 -11.84 -0.14 8.75
N ASN A 80 -10.75 -0.20 7.97
CA ASN A 80 -9.38 -0.04 8.49
C ASN A 80 -8.55 1.03 7.79
N VAL A 81 -9.00 1.55 6.63
CA VAL A 81 -8.17 2.44 5.83
C VAL A 81 -7.91 3.80 6.49
N GLU A 82 -8.89 4.32 7.22
CA GLU A 82 -8.76 5.59 7.95
C GLU A 82 -7.59 5.52 8.94
N GLN A 83 -7.58 4.47 9.77
CA GLN A 83 -6.51 4.18 10.72
C GLN A 83 -5.17 3.96 10.01
N ALA A 84 -5.17 3.26 8.87
CA ALA A 84 -3.95 2.97 8.11
C ALA A 84 -3.29 4.26 7.62
N VAL A 85 -4.08 5.18 7.04
CA VAL A 85 -3.58 6.45 6.52
C VAL A 85 -3.12 7.36 7.65
N GLN A 86 -3.91 7.50 8.72
CA GLN A 86 -3.52 8.31 9.88
C GLN A 86 -2.24 7.79 10.55
N PHE A 87 -2.07 6.47 10.65
CA PHE A 87 -0.94 5.88 11.32
C PHE A 87 0.35 5.91 10.50
N ALA A 88 0.27 5.57 9.21
CA ALA A 88 1.44 5.43 8.34
C ALA A 88 1.75 6.67 7.51
N SER A 89 0.81 7.61 7.37
CA SER A 89 0.91 8.80 6.52
C SER A 89 1.51 8.50 5.13
N PRO A 90 0.99 7.50 4.39
CA PRO A 90 1.54 7.13 3.09
C PRO A 90 1.27 8.22 2.04
N TRP A 91 2.00 8.18 0.93
CA TRP A 91 1.71 9.02 -0.25
C TRP A 91 0.34 8.68 -0.86
N GLY A 92 -0.05 7.41 -0.80
CA GLY A 92 -1.37 6.96 -1.24
C GLY A 92 -1.72 5.57 -0.71
N VAL A 93 -2.92 5.09 -1.04
CA VAL A 93 -3.38 3.73 -0.73
C VAL A 93 -3.82 3.01 -2.00
N ASP A 94 -3.62 1.69 -2.03
CA ASP A 94 -4.12 0.80 -3.08
C ASP A 94 -4.99 -0.30 -2.47
N ILE A 95 -6.21 -0.46 -3.01
CA ILE A 95 -7.23 -1.35 -2.46
C ILE A 95 -7.95 -2.06 -3.61
N SER A 96 -7.91 -3.40 -3.60
CA SER A 96 -8.70 -4.21 -4.53
C SER A 96 -9.76 -5.05 -3.82
N SER A 97 -9.37 -6.16 -3.19
CA SER A 97 -10.32 -7.16 -2.66
C SER A 97 -11.16 -6.65 -1.49
N GLY A 98 -10.70 -5.63 -0.77
CA GLY A 98 -11.48 -5.02 0.31
C GLY A 98 -12.71 -4.24 -0.17
N LEU A 99 -12.87 -4.08 -1.49
CA LEU A 99 -13.99 -3.42 -2.15
C LEU A 99 -14.77 -4.39 -3.05
N GLU A 100 -14.60 -5.70 -2.86
CA GLU A 100 -15.21 -6.76 -3.66
C GLU A 100 -16.15 -7.61 -2.81
N TYR A 101 -17.33 -7.97 -3.35
CA TYR A 101 -18.19 -8.99 -2.73
C TYR A 101 -17.84 -10.41 -3.22
N ALA A 102 -17.22 -10.50 -4.39
CA ALA A 102 -16.66 -11.72 -4.97
C ALA A 102 -15.40 -11.37 -5.78
N PRO A 103 -14.44 -12.31 -5.99
CA PRO A 103 -13.17 -12.01 -6.65
C PRO A 103 -13.35 -11.33 -8.01
N GLY A 104 -12.85 -10.09 -8.14
CA GLY A 104 -12.95 -9.28 -9.36
C GLY A 104 -14.29 -8.55 -9.54
N GLU A 105 -15.26 -8.74 -8.65
CA GLU A 105 -16.58 -8.11 -8.69
C GLU A 105 -16.68 -7.06 -7.56
N LYS A 106 -16.65 -5.77 -7.95
CA LYS A 106 -16.69 -4.65 -7.00
C LYS A 106 -18.08 -4.48 -6.38
N ASP A 107 -18.10 -4.21 -5.08
CA ASP A 107 -19.28 -3.81 -4.34
C ASP A 107 -19.34 -2.27 -4.26
N PHE A 108 -20.39 -1.67 -4.85
CA PHE A 108 -20.54 -0.22 -4.88
C PHE A 108 -20.76 0.40 -3.49
N ASP A 109 -21.37 -0.33 -2.56
CA ASP A 109 -21.54 0.15 -1.18
C ASP A 109 -20.19 0.17 -0.48
N LEU A 110 -19.35 -0.87 -0.66
CA LEU A 110 -17.98 -0.87 -0.13
C LEU A 110 -17.13 0.25 -0.73
N VAL A 111 -17.23 0.51 -2.03
CA VAL A 111 -16.54 1.61 -2.70
C VAL A 111 -16.97 2.96 -2.12
N THR A 112 -18.27 3.17 -1.93
CA THR A 112 -18.82 4.40 -1.34
C THR A 112 -18.30 4.59 0.09
N ASN A 113 -18.41 3.55 0.92
CA ASN A 113 -17.91 3.55 2.29
C ASN A 113 -16.40 3.82 2.37
N PHE A 114 -15.62 3.33 1.40
CA PHE A 114 -14.19 3.62 1.33
C PHE A 114 -13.91 5.11 1.13
N PHE A 115 -14.58 5.77 0.18
CA PHE A 115 -14.39 7.20 -0.05
C PHE A 115 -14.87 8.03 1.14
N GLU A 116 -15.95 7.63 1.81
CA GLU A 116 -16.39 8.27 3.05
C GLU A 116 -15.35 8.13 4.18
N SER A 117 -14.74 6.96 4.35
CA SER A 117 -13.66 6.75 5.33
C SER A 117 -12.41 7.59 5.00
N ILE A 118 -12.04 7.72 3.72
CA ILE A 118 -10.91 8.56 3.31
C ILE A 118 -11.18 10.05 3.52
N ALA A 119 -12.40 10.52 3.23
CA ALA A 119 -12.76 11.92 3.38
C ALA A 119 -12.60 12.43 4.83
N LYS A 120 -12.81 11.57 5.83
CA LYS A 120 -12.59 11.88 7.26
C LYS A 120 -11.12 12.14 7.57
N VAL A 121 -10.20 11.41 6.94
CA VAL A 121 -8.76 11.63 7.14
C VAL A 121 -8.33 12.99 6.60
N SER A 122 -8.86 13.38 5.44
CA SER A 122 -8.51 14.66 4.80
C SER A 122 -9.01 15.89 5.57
N SER A 123 -10.02 15.75 6.43
CA SER A 123 -10.47 16.85 7.30
C SER A 123 -9.62 17.02 8.56
N ASP A 124 -8.80 16.04 8.92
CA ASP A 124 -8.00 16.01 10.15
C ASP A 124 -6.49 16.31 9.92
N LEU A 125 -6.09 16.52 8.66
CA LEU A 125 -4.72 16.90 8.24
C LEU A 125 -4.62 18.40 7.94
#